data_AF-A0A955QRF7-F1
#
_entry.id   AF-A0A955QRF7-F1
#
_cell.length_a   1.000
_cell.length_b   1.000
_cell.length_c   1.000
_cell.angle_alpha   90.00
_cell.angle_beta   90.00
_cell.angle_gamma   90.00
#
_symmetry.space_group_name_H-M   'P 1'
#
loop_
_entity.id
_entity.type
_entity.pdbx_description
1 polymer ?
#
loop_
_entity_poly.entity_id
_entity_poly.type
_entity_poly.pdbx_seq_one_letter_code
_entity_poly.pdbx_strand_id
1 'polypeptide(L)'
;MLPKALLHPVISQKIWAQFIRGEYDTAVFQAFKEVEVAVREAIQASPTEYGVDLMRKAFHPEHGKLSNSSLPKSEQQALSDLFAGAIGSYKNPHSHRHVSIEAEEAVEMIMLASHLLRIVDAQSVRPSLASSVD
;
A
#
# COMPACT_ATOMS: atom_id res chain seq x y z
N MET A 1 13.95 -1.25 -17.16
CA MET A 1 13.62 0.20 -17.16
C MET A 1 12.24 0.39 -16.53
N LEU A 2 12.06 1.35 -15.62
CA LEU A 2 10.79 1.57 -14.91
C LEU A 2 9.70 2.16 -15.84
N PRO A 3 8.55 1.49 -16.05
CA PRO A 3 7.54 1.95 -17.00
C PRO A 3 6.67 3.06 -16.39
N LYS A 4 7.14 4.31 -16.45
CA LYS A 4 6.51 5.49 -15.80
C LYS A 4 5.01 5.62 -16.05
N ALA A 5 4.55 5.37 -17.27
CA ALA A 5 3.15 5.50 -17.66
C ALA A 5 2.22 4.49 -16.96
N LEU A 6 2.77 3.38 -16.44
CA LEU A 6 2.03 2.37 -15.69
C LEU A 6 2.08 2.59 -14.18
N LEU A 7 2.74 3.65 -13.71
CA LEU A 7 2.78 3.99 -12.29
C LEU A 7 1.55 4.78 -11.87
N HIS A 8 1.14 4.56 -10.62
CA HIS A 8 0.20 5.41 -9.93
C HIS A 8 0.79 6.84 -9.88
N PRO A 9 -0.01 7.90 -10.10
CA PRO A 9 0.53 9.27 -10.20
C PRO A 9 1.39 9.69 -9.00
N VAL A 10 0.97 9.32 -7.78
CA VAL A 10 1.74 9.59 -6.55
C VAL A 10 3.12 8.92 -6.59
N ILE A 11 3.19 7.67 -7.03
CA ILE A 11 4.47 6.93 -7.14
C ILE A 11 5.35 7.61 -8.19
N SER A 12 4.83 7.85 -9.39
CA SER A 12 5.57 8.53 -10.46
C SER A 12 6.11 9.89 -10.02
N GLN A 13 5.38 10.64 -9.20
CA GLN A 13 5.84 11.94 -8.70
C GLN A 13 6.91 11.81 -7.62
N LYS A 14 6.75 10.88 -6.67
CA LYS A 14 7.54 10.83 -5.43
C LYS A 14 8.87 10.09 -5.57
N ILE A 15 8.96 9.11 -6.47
CA ILE A 15 10.09 8.16 -6.50
C ILE A 15 10.98 8.28 -7.74
N TRP A 16 10.52 8.99 -8.77
CA TRP A 16 11.17 8.99 -10.08
C TRP A 16 12.62 9.48 -10.02
N ALA A 17 12.89 10.51 -9.22
CA ALA A 17 14.23 11.09 -9.12
C ALA A 17 15.22 10.12 -8.44
N GLN A 18 14.78 9.46 -7.37
CA GLN A 18 15.57 8.47 -6.62
C GLN A 18 15.90 7.26 -7.51
N PHE A 19 14.89 6.73 -8.20
CA PHE A 19 15.07 5.57 -9.07
C PHE A 19 16.08 5.84 -10.20
N ILE A 20 15.99 7.00 -10.86
CA ILE A 20 16.92 7.34 -11.95
C ILE A 20 18.36 7.57 -11.45
N ARG A 21 18.55 7.95 -10.18
CA ARG A 21 19.87 8.07 -9.56
C ARG A 21 20.46 6.74 -9.07
N GLY A 22 19.71 5.63 -9.17
CA GLY A 22 20.13 4.34 -8.64
C GLY A 22 19.91 4.18 -7.13
N GLU A 23 19.16 5.09 -6.50
CA GLU A 23 18.79 5.02 -5.08
C GLU A 23 17.57 4.08 -4.91
N TYR A 24 17.75 2.81 -5.31
CA TYR A 24 16.65 1.86 -5.46
C TYR A 24 15.97 1.49 -4.14
N ASP A 25 16.76 1.26 -3.10
CA ASP A 25 16.28 1.00 -1.73
C ASP A 25 15.41 2.15 -1.21
N THR A 26 15.86 3.38 -1.45
CA THR A 26 15.15 4.61 -1.07
C THR A 26 13.87 4.78 -1.88
N ALA A 27 13.91 4.49 -3.19
CA ALA A 27 12.75 4.54 -4.06
C ALA A 27 11.67 3.52 -3.63
N VAL A 28 12.07 2.28 -3.30
CA VAL A 28 11.18 1.24 -2.79
C VAL A 28 10.59 1.63 -1.44
N PHE A 29 11.43 2.07 -0.50
CA PHE A 29 10.95 2.51 0.81
C PHE A 29 9.92 3.64 0.68
N GLN A 30 10.22 4.65 -0.14
CA GLN A 30 9.30 5.76 -0.38
C GLN A 30 7.99 5.26 -1.03
N ALA A 31 8.05 4.33 -1.99
CA ALA A 31 6.86 3.79 -2.64
C ALA A 31 5.90 3.13 -1.64
N PHE A 32 6.40 2.26 -0.76
CA PHE A 32 5.55 1.62 0.27
C PHE A 32 5.17 2.55 1.41
N LYS A 33 5.95 3.60 1.68
CA LYS A 33 5.54 4.68 2.58
C LYS A 33 4.31 5.41 2.05
N GLU A 34 4.25 5.70 0.74
CA GLU A 34 3.05 6.32 0.14
C GLU A 34 1.82 5.39 0.23
N VAL A 35 2.00 4.07 0.07
CA VAL A 35 0.91 3.09 0.33
C VAL A 35 0.39 3.20 1.77
N GLU A 36 1.29 3.21 2.75
CA GLU A 36 0.92 3.32 4.17
C GLU A 36 0.19 4.64 4.48
N VAL A 37 0.69 5.75 3.95
CA VAL A 37 0.08 7.08 4.09
C VAL A 37 -1.33 7.08 3.52
N ALA A 38 -1.51 6.60 2.28
CA ALA A 38 -2.82 6.57 1.63
C ALA A 38 -3.83 5.71 2.42
N VAL A 39 -3.41 4.54 2.92
CA VAL A 39 -4.27 3.70 3.77
C VAL A 39 -4.66 4.42 5.06
N ARG A 40 -3.69 5.05 5.74
CA ARG A 40 -3.96 5.78 7.00
C ARG A 40 -4.94 6.92 6.78
N GLU A 41 -4.74 7.71 5.73
CA GLU A 41 -5.60 8.84 5.37
C GLU A 41 -7.01 8.36 5.01
N ALA A 42 -7.14 7.31 4.19
CA ALA A 42 -8.42 6.79 3.78
C ALA A 42 -9.28 6.27 4.95
N ILE A 43 -8.65 5.74 6.01
CA ILE A 43 -9.38 5.30 7.20
C ILE A 43 -9.46 6.35 8.32
N GLN A 44 -8.82 7.51 8.13
CA GLN A 44 -8.65 8.58 9.13
C GLN A 44 -8.02 8.06 10.44
N ALA A 45 -6.99 7.22 10.31
CA ALA A 45 -6.27 6.67 11.47
C ALA A 45 -5.27 7.68 12.06
N SER A 46 -4.91 7.47 13.33
CA SER A 46 -3.95 8.32 14.04
C SER A 46 -2.57 8.24 13.38
N PRO A 47 -1.75 9.32 13.42
CA PRO A 47 -0.34 9.28 12.96
C PRO A 47 0.51 8.21 13.64
N THR A 48 0.11 7.74 14.82
CA THR A 48 0.79 6.68 15.57
C THR A 48 0.43 5.28 15.11
N GLU A 49 -0.53 5.14 14.19
CA GLU A 49 -0.90 3.86 13.59
C GLU A 49 -0.14 3.68 12.28
N TYR A 50 0.66 2.61 12.19
CA TYR A 50 1.53 2.33 11.05
C TYR A 50 1.80 0.83 10.93
N GLY A 51 2.48 0.46 9.85
CA GLY A 51 2.96 -0.90 9.64
C GLY A 51 1.83 -1.91 9.41
N VAL A 52 2.09 -3.14 9.82
CA VAL A 52 1.18 -4.29 9.63
C VAL A 52 -0.15 -4.04 10.34
N ASP A 53 -0.13 -3.53 11.56
CA ASP A 53 -1.35 -3.33 12.37
C ASP A 53 -2.31 -2.34 11.70
N LEU A 54 -1.78 -1.27 11.09
CA LEU A 54 -2.59 -0.34 10.30
C LEU A 54 -3.26 -1.04 9.12
N MET A 55 -2.54 -1.88 8.38
CA MET A 55 -3.11 -2.62 7.24
C MET A 55 -4.20 -3.59 7.71
N ARG A 56 -3.95 -4.32 8.80
CA ARG A 56 -4.94 -5.25 9.38
C ARG A 56 -6.19 -4.53 9.84
N LYS A 57 -6.07 -3.37 10.47
CA LYS A 57 -7.19 -2.51 10.85
C LYS A 57 -7.97 -2.02 9.63
N ALA A 58 -7.26 -1.48 8.63
CA ALA A 58 -7.89 -0.86 7.46
C ALA A 58 -8.71 -1.86 6.62
N PHE A 59 -8.19 -3.08 6.47
CA PHE A 59 -8.77 -4.13 5.63
C PHE A 59 -9.40 -5.28 6.45
N HIS A 60 -9.75 -5.05 7.72
CA HIS A 60 -10.40 -6.07 8.54
C HIS A 60 -11.68 -6.59 7.87
N PRO A 61 -11.91 -7.93 7.74
CA PRO A 61 -13.07 -8.47 7.01
C PRO A 61 -14.45 -8.09 7.56
N GLU A 62 -14.52 -7.61 8.81
CA GLU A 62 -15.78 -7.24 9.45
C GLU A 62 -15.94 -5.74 9.66
N HIS A 63 -14.84 -5.03 9.87
CA HIS A 63 -14.85 -3.65 10.38
C HIS A 63 -13.89 -2.72 9.65
N GLY A 64 -13.18 -3.24 8.64
CA GLY A 64 -12.19 -2.49 7.89
C GLY A 64 -12.88 -1.51 6.95
N LYS A 65 -12.56 -0.22 7.09
CA LYS A 65 -13.11 0.84 6.21
C LYS A 65 -12.73 0.68 4.73
N LEU A 66 -11.65 -0.06 4.44
CA LEU A 66 -11.23 -0.39 3.07
C LEU A 66 -11.58 -1.83 2.67
N SER A 67 -12.30 -2.57 3.50
CA SER A 67 -12.80 -3.90 3.13
C SER A 67 -14.01 -3.78 2.22
N ASN A 68 -14.14 -4.72 1.27
CA ASN A 68 -15.35 -4.85 0.47
C ASN A 68 -16.27 -5.93 1.06
N SER A 69 -17.28 -5.51 1.81
CA SER A 69 -18.25 -6.43 2.43
C SER A 69 -19.08 -7.23 1.42
N SER A 70 -19.08 -6.85 0.13
CA SER A 70 -19.77 -7.59 -0.93
C SER A 70 -19.03 -8.85 -1.40
N LEU A 71 -17.77 -9.06 -0.98
CA LEU A 71 -16.96 -10.21 -1.39
C LEU A 71 -17.03 -11.33 -0.34
N PRO A 72 -16.73 -12.59 -0.72
CA PRO A 72 -16.52 -13.67 0.25
C PRO A 72 -15.51 -13.28 1.33
N LYS A 73 -15.75 -13.72 2.58
CA LYS A 73 -14.87 -13.40 3.72
C LYS A 73 -13.42 -13.82 3.48
N SER A 74 -13.20 -14.91 2.76
CA SER A 74 -11.85 -15.36 2.35
C SER A 74 -11.13 -14.36 1.45
N GLU A 75 -11.84 -13.71 0.52
CA GLU A 75 -11.25 -12.68 -0.36
C GLU A 75 -10.96 -11.39 0.39
N GLN A 76 -11.84 -11.00 1.32
CA GLN A 76 -11.59 -9.87 2.22
C GLN A 76 -10.34 -10.10 3.07
N GLN A 77 -10.22 -11.31 3.64
CA GLN A 77 -9.04 -11.69 4.41
C GLN A 77 -7.78 -11.72 3.55
N ALA A 78 -7.85 -12.28 2.34
CA ALA A 78 -6.72 -12.31 1.41
C ALA A 78 -6.22 -10.91 1.04
N LEU A 79 -7.12 -9.93 0.90
CA LEU A 79 -6.72 -8.54 0.66
C LEU A 79 -6.00 -7.92 1.87
N SER A 80 -6.50 -8.20 3.08
CA SER A 80 -5.82 -7.83 4.32
C SER A 80 -4.42 -8.44 4.40
N ASP A 81 -4.30 -9.73 4.06
CA ASP A 81 -3.03 -10.46 4.04
C ASP A 81 -2.05 -9.88 3.02
N LEU A 82 -2.52 -9.51 1.82
CA LEU A 82 -1.71 -8.89 0.77
C LEU A 82 -1.10 -7.57 1.25
N PHE A 83 -1.92 -6.66 1.80
CA PHE A 83 -1.43 -5.35 2.26
C PHE A 83 -0.49 -5.48 3.46
N ALA A 84 -0.85 -6.31 4.45
CA ALA A 84 -0.02 -6.57 5.61
C ALA A 84 1.33 -7.21 5.20
N GLY A 85 1.29 -8.20 4.31
CA GLY A 85 2.47 -8.88 3.79
C GLY A 85 3.38 -7.95 2.99
N ALA A 86 2.81 -7.07 2.16
CA ALA A 86 3.58 -6.11 1.38
C ALA A 86 4.29 -5.08 2.27
N ILE A 87 3.59 -4.46 3.22
CA ILE A 87 4.20 -3.50 4.16
C ILE A 87 5.25 -4.19 5.06
N GLY A 88 4.92 -5.38 5.57
CA GLY A 88 5.81 -6.18 6.40
C GLY A 88 7.09 -6.59 5.67
N SER A 89 7.01 -6.89 4.37
CA SER A 89 8.14 -7.36 3.56
C SER A 89 9.00 -6.25 2.99
N TYR A 90 8.40 -5.12 2.57
CA TYR A 90 9.12 -4.14 1.73
C TYR A 90 9.31 -2.76 2.39
N LYS A 91 8.60 -2.42 3.46
CA LYS A 91 8.82 -1.16 4.20
C LYS A 91 9.59 -1.38 5.51
N ASN A 92 9.20 -2.39 6.27
CA ASN A 92 9.75 -2.61 7.60
C ASN A 92 11.24 -3.02 7.58
N PRO A 93 11.74 -3.88 6.67
CA PRO A 93 13.15 -4.22 6.61
C PRO A 93 14.06 -3.02 6.32
N HIS A 94 13.65 -2.14 5.40
CA HIS A 94 14.40 -0.91 5.06
C HIS A 94 14.46 0.10 6.21
N SER A 95 13.57 -0.01 7.19
CA SER A 95 13.58 0.87 8.37
C SER A 95 14.60 0.42 9.42
N HIS A 96 15.12 -0.81 9.33
CA HIS A 96 15.92 -1.44 10.39
C HIS A 96 17.19 -2.15 9.90
N ARG A 97 17.36 -2.33 8.58
CA ARG A 97 18.50 -3.02 7.96
C ARG A 97 18.87 -2.35 6.64
N HIS A 98 20.15 -2.40 6.29
CA HIS A 98 20.62 -1.98 4.96
C HIS A 98 20.42 -3.14 3.99
N VAL A 99 19.50 -2.99 3.03
CA VAL A 99 19.17 -4.01 2.03
C VAL A 99 19.58 -3.45 0.67
N SER A 100 20.56 -4.08 0.02
CA SER A 100 20.89 -3.77 -1.38
C SER A 100 19.76 -4.27 -2.26
N ILE A 101 19.20 -3.39 -3.10
CA ILE A 101 18.16 -3.73 -4.06
C ILE A 101 18.69 -3.42 -5.45
N GLU A 102 18.58 -4.40 -6.34
CA GLU A 102 18.93 -4.23 -7.75
C GLU A 102 17.81 -3.53 -8.52
N ALA A 103 18.16 -2.90 -9.65
CA ALA A 103 17.22 -2.10 -10.43
C ALA A 103 15.96 -2.87 -10.85
N GLU A 104 16.11 -4.16 -11.19
CA GLU A 104 15.02 -5.03 -11.64
C GLU A 104 14.04 -5.35 -10.51
N GLU A 105 14.58 -5.75 -9.35
CA GLU A 105 13.79 -6.01 -8.15
C GLU A 105 13.05 -4.74 -7.69
N ALA A 106 13.71 -3.58 -7.74
CA ALA A 106 13.06 -2.31 -7.44
C ALA A 106 11.87 -2.01 -8.35
N VAL A 107 11.97 -2.32 -9.65
CA VAL A 107 10.86 -2.15 -10.59
C VAL A 107 9.66 -2.98 -10.17
N GLU A 108 9.85 -4.27 -9.85
CA GLU A 108 8.78 -5.17 -9.43
C GLU A 108 8.09 -4.68 -8.15
N MET A 109 8.89 -4.31 -7.15
CA MET A 109 8.41 -3.77 -5.88
C MET A 109 7.64 -2.45 -6.04
N ILE A 110 8.15 -1.53 -6.86
CA ILE A 110 7.49 -0.25 -7.15
C ILE A 110 6.17 -0.47 -7.91
N MET A 111 6.14 -1.41 -8.85
CA MET A 111 4.92 -1.77 -9.58
C MET A 111 3.87 -2.38 -8.65
N LEU A 112 4.28 -3.21 -7.68
CA LEU A 112 3.39 -3.71 -6.64
C LEU A 112 2.83 -2.55 -5.79
N ALA A 113 3.66 -1.66 -5.27
CA ALA A 113 3.21 -0.49 -4.50
C ALA A 113 2.24 0.38 -5.31
N SER A 114 2.52 0.59 -6.60
CA SER A 114 1.63 1.28 -7.52
C SER A 114 0.27 0.57 -7.70
N HIS A 115 0.25 -0.75 -7.72
CA HIS A 115 -1.00 -1.51 -7.81
C HIS A 115 -1.81 -1.40 -6.52
N LEU A 116 -1.15 -1.49 -5.36
CA LEU A 116 -1.79 -1.35 -4.06
C LEU A 116 -2.46 0.03 -3.90
N LEU A 117 -1.82 1.13 -4.33
CA LEU A 117 -2.45 2.46 -4.29
C LEU A 117 -3.73 2.54 -5.12
N ARG A 118 -3.77 1.94 -6.31
CA ARG A 118 -5.00 1.90 -7.11
C ARG A 118 -6.12 1.11 -6.42
N ILE A 119 -5.78 0.08 -5.66
CA ILE A 119 -6.75 -0.63 -4.82
C ILE A 119 -7.30 0.30 -3.73
N VAL A 120 -6.42 1.06 -3.06
CA VAL A 120 -6.85 2.05 -2.04
C VAL A 120 -7.79 3.10 -2.66
N ASP A 121 -7.45 3.65 -3.83
CA ASP A 121 -8.31 4.62 -4.52
C ASP A 121 -9.69 4.01 -4.81
N ALA A 122 -9.71 2.79 -5.37
CA ALA A 122 -10.94 2.11 -5.73
C ALA A 122 -11.83 1.79 -4.51
N GLN A 123 -11.23 1.50 -3.35
CA GLN A 123 -11.96 1.25 -2.10
C GLN A 123 -12.41 2.53 -1.41
N SER A 124 -11.63 3.62 -1.52
CA SER A 124 -11.94 4.91 -0.88
C SER A 124 -13.13 5.63 -1.52
N VAL A 125 -13.44 5.33 -2.78
CA VAL A 125 -14.59 5.90 -3.51
C VAL A 125 -15.88 5.10 -3.30
N ARG A 126 -15.81 3.89 -2.73
CA ARG A 126 -17.01 3.07 -2.51
C ARG A 126 -17.84 3.64 -1.35
N PRO A 127 -19.14 3.90 -1.55
CA PRO A 127 -20.01 4.26 -0.45
C PRO A 127 -20.09 3.09 0.53
N SER A 128 -19.85 3.36 1.81
CA SER A 128 -20.02 2.35 2.86
C SER A 128 -21.49 1.94 2.91
N LEU A 129 -21.82 0.74 2.46
CA LEU A 129 -23.18 0.18 2.56
C LEU A 129 -23.59 -0.16 4.02
N ALA A 130 -22.77 0.18 5.01
CA ALA A 130 -23.02 -0.04 6.43
C ALA A 130 -23.72 1.17 7.07
N SER A 131 -24.91 1.51 6.60
CA SER A 131 -25.87 2.36 7.34
C SER A 131 -27.29 2.17 6.80
N SER A 132 -27.88 1.02 7.08
CA SER A 132 -29.33 0.82 7.05
C SER A 132 -29.68 -0.44 7.85
N VAL A 133 -29.69 -0.31 9.16
CA VAL A 133 -30.59 -1.09 10.01
C VAL A 133 -31.15 -0.09 11.01
N ASP A 134 -32.48 0.06 10.94
CA ASP A 134 -33.33 0.84 11.84
C ASP A 134 -33.19 0.42 13.31
#